data_AF-A0A3D5UY66-F1
#
_entry.id   AF-A0A3D5UY66-F1
#
_cell.length_a   1.000
_cell.length_b   1.000
_cell.length_c   1.000
_cell.angle_alpha   90.00
_cell.angle_beta   90.00
_cell.angle_gamma   90.00
#
_symmetry.space_group_name_H-M   'P 1'
#
loop_
_entity.id
_entity.type
_entity.pdbx_description
1 polymer ?
#
loop_
_entity_poly.entity_id
_entity_poly.type
_entity_poly.pdbx_seq_one_letter_code
_entity_poly.pdbx_strand_id
1 'polypeptide(L)'
;MTISYAPRHWTSRFAFLMAAIGSAVGLGNVWRFPYLAGENGGGAFILIYALTTLAIALPILISEIMLGRMGRQSPINAMRGLIAEHKTLRLWVLIGWGGTIGAFIVLSYYSVIG
;
A
#
# COMPACT_ATOMS: atom_id res chain seq x y z
N MET A 1 -27.89 -20.07 15.84
CA MET A 1 -27.63 -19.75 14.42
C MET A 1 -26.37 -18.90 14.36
N THR A 2 -25.19 -19.52 14.37
CA THR A 2 -23.90 -18.82 14.33
C THR A 2 -23.41 -18.78 12.88
N ILE A 3 -23.40 -17.58 12.31
CA ILE A 3 -22.95 -17.37 10.94
C ILE A 3 -21.41 -17.49 10.94
N SER A 4 -20.90 -18.65 10.57
CA SER A 4 -19.46 -18.85 10.35
C SER A 4 -19.04 -18.05 9.11
N TYR A 5 -18.41 -16.89 9.33
CA TYR A 5 -17.77 -16.12 8.26
C TYR A 5 -16.62 -16.95 7.70
N ALA A 6 -16.84 -17.62 6.56
CA ALA A 6 -15.75 -18.19 5.79
C ALA A 6 -14.78 -17.04 5.43
N PRO A 7 -13.47 -17.15 5.72
CA PRO A 7 -12.53 -16.11 5.37
C PRO A 7 -12.55 -15.91 3.85
N ARG A 8 -12.94 -14.73 3.38
CA ARG A 8 -12.95 -14.36 1.96
C ARG A 8 -11.54 -14.52 1.39
N HIS A 9 -11.29 -15.66 0.76
CA HIS A 9 -10.07 -15.96 0.04
C HIS A 9 -10.22 -15.48 -1.40
N TRP A 10 -9.19 -14.83 -1.93
CA TRP A 10 -9.15 -14.49 -3.35
C TRP A 10 -9.16 -15.77 -4.18
N THR A 11 -10.17 -15.92 -5.05
CA THR A 11 -10.42 -17.13 -5.85
C THR A 11 -9.26 -17.46 -6.79
N SER A 12 -8.42 -16.48 -7.16
CA SER A 12 -7.21 -16.67 -7.95
C SER A 12 -6.15 -15.62 -7.62
N ARG A 13 -4.87 -16.00 -7.67
CA ARG A 13 -3.72 -15.07 -7.57
C ARG A 13 -3.80 -13.96 -8.64
N PHE A 14 -4.36 -14.29 -9.80
CA PHE A 14 -4.57 -13.35 -10.89
C PHE A 14 -5.63 -12.30 -10.55
N ALA A 15 -6.72 -12.70 -9.89
CA ALA A 15 -7.76 -11.77 -9.46
C ALA A 15 -7.24 -10.80 -8.38
N PHE A 16 -6.41 -11.30 -7.45
CA PHE A 16 -5.72 -10.44 -6.48
C PHE A 16 -4.77 -9.46 -7.17
N LEU A 17 -3.96 -9.94 -8.10
CA LEU A 17 -3.01 -9.10 -8.84
C LEU A 17 -3.75 -8.01 -9.64
N MET A 18 -4.83 -8.35 -10.34
CA MET A 18 -5.62 -7.38 -11.10
C MET A 18 -6.30 -6.34 -10.21
N ALA A 19 -6.84 -6.75 -9.06
CA ALA A 19 -7.40 -5.81 -8.09
C ALA A 19 -6.33 -4.85 -7.54
N ALA A 20 -5.14 -5.37 -7.23
CA ALA A 20 -4.02 -4.56 -6.75
C ALA A 20 -3.51 -3.58 -7.82
N ILE A 21 -3.37 -4.03 -9.08
CA ILE A 21 -2.97 -3.18 -10.21
C ILE A 21 -4.02 -2.09 -10.45
N GLY A 22 -5.32 -2.43 -10.45
CA GLY A 22 -6.40 -1.47 -10.62
C GLY A 22 -6.48 -0.43 -9.52
N SER A 23 -6.09 -0.77 -8.29
CA SER A 23 -5.98 0.19 -7.18
C SER A 23 -4.72 1.07 -7.28
N ALA A 24 -3.63 0.56 -7.83
CA ALA A 24 -2.36 1.28 -7.93
C ALA A 24 -2.31 2.23 -9.13
N VAL A 25 -2.98 1.88 -10.23
CA VAL A 25 -3.01 2.68 -11.46
C VAL A 25 -4.20 3.64 -11.41
N GLY A 26 -3.95 4.87 -10.96
CA GLY A 26 -4.95 5.93 -10.93
C GLY A 26 -4.80 6.94 -12.07
N LEU A 27 -5.78 7.85 -12.17
CA LEU A 27 -5.77 8.98 -13.11
C LEU A 27 -4.41 9.68 -13.08
N GLY A 28 -3.87 10.04 -11.91
CA GLY A 28 -2.59 10.76 -11.79
C GLY A 28 -1.41 10.13 -12.54
N ASN A 29 -1.39 8.80 -12.72
CA ASN A 29 -0.33 8.10 -13.44
C ASN A 29 -0.40 8.33 -14.97
N VAL A 30 -1.56 8.73 -15.49
CA VAL A 30 -1.82 8.90 -16.93
C VAL A 30 -1.51 10.33 -17.41
N TRP A 31 -1.72 11.35 -16.59
CA TRP A 31 -1.56 12.77 -16.98
C TRP A 31 -0.48 13.51 -16.19
N ARG A 32 -0.36 13.27 -14.88
CA ARG A 32 0.65 13.96 -14.06
C ARG A 32 2.06 13.39 -14.25
N PHE A 33 2.17 12.08 -14.47
CA PHE A 33 3.45 11.45 -14.79
C PHE A 33 4.10 12.00 -16.09
N PRO A 34 3.42 12.01 -17.25
CA PRO A 34 4.02 12.55 -18.46
C PRO A 34 4.30 14.06 -18.38
N TYR A 35 3.47 14.82 -17.65
CA TYR A 35 3.71 16.24 -17.38
C TYR A 35 5.01 16.46 -16.59
N LEU A 36 5.17 15.75 -15.47
CA LEU A 36 6.38 15.83 -14.64
C LEU A 36 7.61 15.32 -15.37
N ALA A 37 7.47 14.24 -16.16
CA ALA A 37 8.56 13.75 -16.99
C ALA A 37 8.96 14.78 -18.04
N GLY A 38 8.01 15.45 -18.69
CA GLY A 38 8.27 16.50 -19.67
C GLY A 38 9.00 17.71 -19.09
N GLU A 39 8.59 18.22 -17.94
CA GLU A 39 9.22 19.38 -17.29
C GLU A 39 10.60 19.07 -16.69
N ASN A 40 10.80 17.87 -16.12
CA ASN A 40 12.00 17.55 -15.34
C ASN A 40 13.11 16.87 -16.18
N GLY A 41 13.19 17.15 -17.48
CA GLY A 41 14.27 16.64 -18.34
C GLY A 41 14.01 15.25 -18.95
N GLY A 42 12.74 14.87 -19.09
CA GLY A 42 12.29 13.74 -19.91
C GLY A 42 12.86 12.39 -19.46
N GLY A 43 13.76 11.85 -20.28
CA GLY A 43 14.36 10.52 -20.09
C GLY A 43 15.22 10.40 -18.84
N ALA A 44 15.91 11.46 -18.42
CA ALA A 44 16.71 11.44 -17.19
C ALA A 44 15.83 11.29 -15.94
N PHE A 45 14.69 12.00 -15.93
CA PHE A 45 13.69 11.86 -14.87
C PHE A 45 13.11 10.45 -14.82
N ILE A 46 12.79 9.86 -15.98
CA ILE A 46 12.24 8.49 -16.03
C ILE A 46 13.22 7.46 -15.46
N LEU A 47 14.52 7.59 -15.76
CA LEU A 47 15.55 6.69 -15.22
C LEU A 47 15.66 6.79 -13.69
N ILE A 48 15.73 8.02 -13.15
CA ILE A 48 15.78 8.25 -11.70
C ILE A 48 14.49 7.78 -11.03
N TYR A 49 13.33 8.05 -11.65
CA TYR A 49 12.03 7.61 -11.19
C TYR A 49 11.96 6.08 -11.10
N ALA A 50 12.39 5.37 -12.15
CA ALA A 50 12.41 3.92 -12.18
C ALA A 50 13.34 3.34 -11.12
N LEU A 51 14.56 3.89 -11.00
CA LEU A 51 15.53 3.46 -9.99
C LEU A 51 14.99 3.62 -8.57
N THR A 52 14.43 4.79 -8.26
CA THR A 52 13.87 5.11 -6.95
C THR A 52 12.64 4.25 -6.65
N THR A 53 11.79 4.02 -7.66
CA THR A 53 10.61 3.13 -7.54
C THR A 53 11.04 1.70 -7.21
N LEU A 54 12.04 1.16 -7.91
CA LEU A 54 12.54 -0.19 -7.64
C LEU A 54 13.27 -0.29 -6.29
N ALA A 55 14.05 0.72 -5.93
CA ALA A 55 14.84 0.71 -4.70
C ALA A 55 14.03 1.01 -3.44
N ILE A 56 12.96 1.78 -3.53
CA ILE A 56 12.19 2.27 -2.38
C ILE A 56 10.73 1.82 -2.43
N ALA A 57 10.00 2.13 -3.50
CA ALA A 57 8.57 1.83 -3.56
C ALA A 57 8.29 0.32 -3.58
N LEU A 58 9.09 -0.46 -4.30
CA LEU A 58 8.95 -1.92 -4.37
C LEU A 58 9.18 -2.62 -3.01
N PRO A 59 10.27 -2.40 -2.27
CA PRO A 59 10.43 -3.02 -0.95
C PRO A 59 9.38 -2.55 0.06
N ILE A 60 8.91 -1.30 -0.02
CA ILE A 60 7.80 -0.81 0.81
C ILE A 60 6.52 -1.59 0.47
N LEU A 61 6.18 -1.74 -0.81
CA LEU A 61 5.01 -2.49 -1.25
C LEU A 61 5.06 -3.95 -0.80
N ILE A 62 6.22 -4.61 -0.94
CA ILE A 62 6.41 -5.99 -0.47
C ILE A 62 6.21 -6.05 1.04
N SER A 63 6.78 -5.11 1.80
CA SER A 63 6.61 -5.03 3.25
C SER A 63 5.15 -4.86 3.66
N GLU A 64 4.41 -4.00 2.97
CA GLU A 64 2.99 -3.74 3.22
C GLU A 64 2.12 -4.97 2.90
N ILE A 65 2.37 -5.65 1.78
CA ILE A 65 1.68 -6.89 1.41
C ILE A 65 2.01 -8.00 2.42
N MET A 66 3.27 -8.12 2.87
CA MET A 66 3.68 -9.09 3.89
C MET A 66 2.99 -8.81 5.23
N LEU A 67 2.98 -7.57 5.69
CA LEU A 67 2.27 -7.16 6.90
C LEU A 67 0.76 -7.42 6.80
N GLY A 68 0.14 -7.11 5.67
CA GLY A 68 -1.29 -7.40 5.43
C GLY A 68 -1.60 -8.90 5.42
N ARG A 69 -0.69 -9.72 4.86
CA ARG A 69 -0.83 -11.19 4.82
C ARG A 69 -0.60 -11.86 6.17
N MET A 70 0.36 -11.38 6.97
CA MET A 70 0.59 -11.86 8.33
C MET A 70 -0.51 -11.39 9.28
N GLY A 71 -1.06 -10.20 9.03
CA GLY A 71 -2.06 -9.58 9.87
C GLY A 71 -3.41 -10.28 9.86
N ARG A 72 -3.97 -10.63 8.69
CA ARG A 72 -5.36 -11.18 8.46
C ARG A 72 -6.49 -10.58 9.34
N GLN A 73 -6.21 -9.47 10.01
CA GLN A 73 -6.96 -8.76 11.03
C GLN A 73 -6.53 -7.29 10.94
N SER A 74 -7.31 -6.38 11.54
CA SER A 74 -7.04 -4.93 11.52
C SER A 74 -5.55 -4.62 11.82
N PRO A 75 -4.95 -3.59 11.19
CA PRO A 75 -3.52 -3.24 11.34
C PRO A 75 -3.03 -3.18 12.80
N ILE A 76 -3.94 -2.80 13.71
CA ILE A 76 -3.74 -2.75 15.16
C ILE A 76 -3.59 -4.16 15.79
N ASN A 77 -4.38 -5.13 15.35
CA ASN A 77 -4.30 -6.51 15.82
C ASN A 77 -3.13 -7.26 15.19
N ALA A 78 -2.81 -7.01 13.92
CA ALA A 78 -1.64 -7.56 13.24
C ALA A 78 -0.35 -7.20 13.98
N MET A 79 -0.21 -5.94 14.39
CA MET A 79 0.95 -5.51 15.17
C MET A 79 0.95 -5.98 16.62
N ARG A 80 -0.21 -6.17 17.25
CA ARG A 80 -0.28 -6.82 18.57
C ARG A 80 0.19 -8.28 18.52
N GLY A 81 -0.12 -9.02 17.44
CA GLY A 81 0.37 -10.39 17.23
C GLY A 81 1.89 -10.45 17.04
N LEU A 82 2.46 -9.56 16.24
CA LEU A 82 3.91 -9.47 16.03
C LEU A 82 4.69 -9.04 17.29
N ILE A 83 4.10 -8.20 18.14
CA ILE A 83 4.69 -7.83 19.44
C ILE A 83 4.71 -9.04 20.39
N ALA A 84 3.66 -9.88 20.36
CA ALA A 84 3.57 -11.08 21.19
C ALA A 84 4.57 -12.18 20.76
N GLU A 85 4.80 -12.36 19.45
CA GLU A 85 5.71 -13.40 18.93
C GLU A 85 7.19 -13.00 18.90
N HIS A 86 7.53 -11.72 18.72
CA HIS A 86 8.93 -11.31 18.48
C HIS A 86 9.54 -10.32 19.49
N LYS A 87 8.82 -9.95 20.57
CA LYS A 87 9.32 -8.99 21.58
C LYS A 87 9.86 -7.68 20.98
N THR A 88 9.33 -7.26 19.83
CA THR A 88 9.75 -6.02 19.16
C THR A 88 9.06 -4.81 19.79
N LEU A 89 9.75 -3.67 19.81
CA LEU A 89 9.31 -2.40 20.40
C LEU A 89 7.88 -1.99 20.01
N ARG A 90 7.09 -1.60 21.02
CA ARG A 90 5.71 -1.07 20.90
C ARG A 90 5.56 0.11 19.93
N LEU A 91 6.67 0.74 19.54
CA LEU A 91 6.75 1.80 18.53
C LEU A 91 6.28 1.35 17.14
N TRP A 92 6.37 0.07 16.80
CA TRP A 92 5.92 -0.40 15.48
C TRP A 92 4.44 -0.09 15.26
N VAL A 93 3.61 -0.12 16.31
CA VAL A 93 2.18 0.26 16.27
C VAL A 93 1.96 1.66 15.71
N LEU A 94 2.88 2.60 15.94
CA LEU A 94 2.81 3.96 15.40
C LEU A 94 2.95 4.00 13.87
N ILE A 95 3.68 3.07 13.26
CA ILE A 95 3.84 3.01 11.79
C ILE A 95 2.49 2.63 11.15
N GLY A 96 1.74 1.71 11.76
CA GLY A 96 0.41 1.32 11.27
C GLY A 96 -0.66 2.39 11.50
N TRP A 97 -0.59 3.11 12.62
CA TRP A 97 -1.43 4.31 12.82
C TRP A 97 -1.07 5.42 11.83
N GLY A 98 0.22 5.66 11.60
CA GLY A 98 0.71 6.64 10.62
C GLY A 98 0.25 6.32 9.20
N GLY A 99 0.35 5.06 8.77
CA GLY A 99 -0.16 4.62 7.47
C GLY A 99 -1.67 4.79 7.33
N THR A 100 -2.44 4.47 8.39
CA THR A 100 -3.91 4.63 8.39
C THR A 100 -4.32 6.10 8.30
N ILE A 101 -3.67 6.97 9.07
CA ILE A 101 -3.91 8.42 9.05
C ILE A 101 -3.51 9.00 7.69
N GLY A 102 -2.36 8.58 7.14
CA GLY A 102 -1.91 8.99 5.82
C GLY A 102 -2.91 8.61 4.72
N ALA A 103 -3.38 7.35 4.72
CA ALA A 103 -4.39 6.89 3.79
C ALA A 103 -5.70 7.68 3.93
N PHE A 104 -6.13 7.98 5.16
CA PHE A 104 -7.32 8.79 5.43
C PHE A 104 -7.20 10.21 4.88
N ILE A 105 -6.06 10.87 5.06
CA ILE A 105 -5.80 12.21 4.53
C ILE A 105 -5.77 12.20 3.00
N VAL A 106 -5.10 11.23 2.38
CA VAL A 106 -5.05 11.09 0.92
C VAL A 106 -6.46 10.89 0.37
N LEU A 107 -7.25 10.01 0.99
CA LEU A 107 -8.64 9.76 0.60
C LEU A 107 -9.51 11.01 0.73
N SER A 108 -9.34 11.79 1.82
CA SER A 108 -10.06 13.04 2.03
C SER A 108 -9.71 14.10 0.99
N TYR A 109 -8.43 14.27 0.66
CA TYR A 109 -7.99 15.20 -0.38
C TYR A 109 -8.49 14.78 -1.77
N TYR A 110 -8.34 13.51 -2.13
CA TYR A 110 -8.83 12.98 -3.40
C TYR A 110 -10.36 13.04 -3.51
N SER A 111 -11.10 12.83 -2.41
CA SER A 111 -12.56 12.91 -2.39
C SER A 111 -13.09 14.34 -2.51
N VAL A 112 -12.30 15.35 -2.12
CA VAL A 112 -12.68 16.78 -2.21
C VAL A 112 -12.36 17.36 -3.58
N ILE A 113 -11.32 16.86 -4.24
CA ILE A 113 -10.94 17.29 -5.60
C ILE A 113 -11.67 16.50 -6.69
N GLY A 114 -12.24 15.34 -6.34
CA GLY A 114 -13.10 14.54 -7.21
C GLY A 114 -14.39 15.23 -7.60
#